data_AF-A0A0B7BJA3-F1
#
_entry.id   AF-A0A0B7BJA3-F1
#
_cell.length_a   1.000
_cell.length_b   1.000
_cell.length_c   1.000
_cell.angle_alpha   90.00
_cell.angle_beta   90.00
_cell.angle_gamma   90.00
#
_symmetry.space_group_name_H-M   'P 1'
#
loop_
_entity.id
_entity.type
_entity.pdbx_description
1 polymer ?
#
loop_
_entity_poly.entity_id
_entity_poly.type
_entity_poly.pdbx_seq_one_letter_code
_entity_poly.pdbx_strand_id
1 'polypeptide(L)' 'ILIQEIEEVVKKSPRHKTAGIDGITNEAIKACGETGIQWIHRIFKSAWTEREVPKDWQKAIIIPIWKRKGNKRKCSTYRG' A
#
# COMPACT_ATOMS: atom_id res chain seq x y z
N ILE A 1 1.64 18.53 -0.86
CA ILE A 1 0.82 17.46 -0.26
C ILE A 1 0.25 18.04 1.02
N LEU A 2 -1.06 18.25 1.06
CA LEU A 2 -1.78 18.81 2.20
C LEU A 2 -2.19 17.69 3.15
N ILE A 3 -2.31 18.01 4.44
CA ILE A 3 -2.75 17.05 5.46
C ILE A 3 -4.17 16.54 5.18
N GLN A 4 -5.06 17.43 4.74
CA GLN A 4 -6.46 17.09 4.40
C GLN A 4 -6.54 16.05 3.27
N GLU A 5 -5.67 16.14 2.26
CA GLU A 5 -5.62 15.14 1.17
C GLU A 5 -5.32 13.74 1.74
N ILE A 6 -4.39 13.66 2.68
CA ILE A 6 -4.00 12.38 3.30
C ILE A 6 -5.14 11.85 4.17
N GLU A 7 -5.78 12.70 4.96
CA GLU A 7 -6.92 12.32 5.78
C GLU A 7 -8.06 11.73 4.94
N GLU A 8 -8.41 12.39 3.84
CA GLU A 8 -9.43 11.91 2.91
C GLU A 8 -9.07 10.56 2.29
N VAL A 9 -7.83 10.41 1.83
CA VAL A 9 -7.34 9.16 1.22
C VAL A 9 -7.35 8.03 2.23
N VAL A 10 -6.83 8.27 3.44
CA VAL A 10 -6.85 7.27 4.51
C VAL A 10 -8.29 6.87 4.83
N LYS A 11 -9.23 7.81 4.94
CA LYS A 11 -10.64 7.52 5.18
C LYS A 11 -11.25 6.66 4.07
N LYS A 12 -11.01 7.01 2.81
CA LYS A 12 -11.52 6.32 1.60
C LYS A 12 -10.82 4.98 1.34
N SER A 13 -9.67 4.71 1.96
CA SER A 13 -8.90 3.49 1.72
C SER A 13 -9.70 2.21 2.06
N PRO A 14 -9.76 1.21 1.17
CA PRO A 14 -10.59 0.01 1.39
C PRO A 14 -10.03 -0.86 2.51
N ARG A 15 -10.94 -1.50 3.26
CA ARG A 15 -10.59 -2.51 4.28
C ARG A 15 -10.34 -3.87 3.63
N HIS A 16 -9.74 -4.78 4.39
CA HIS A 16 -9.43 -6.17 4.05
C HIS A 16 -8.54 -6.30 2.81
N LYS A 17 -7.66 -5.32 2.61
CA LYS A 17 -6.58 -5.41 1.65
C LYS A 17 -5.37 -6.06 2.30
N THR A 18 -4.59 -6.77 1.48
CA THR A 18 -3.33 -7.37 1.90
C THR A 18 -2.37 -6.26 2.32
N ALA A 19 -1.68 -6.46 3.43
CA ALA A 19 -0.59 -5.57 3.85
C ALA A 19 0.53 -5.54 2.81
N GLY A 20 1.32 -4.47 2.83
CA GLY A 20 2.58 -4.41 2.11
C GLY A 20 3.62 -5.35 2.71
N ILE A 21 4.84 -5.29 2.19
CA ILE A 21 6.01 -5.99 2.76
C ILE A 21 6.33 -5.56 4.20
N ASP A 22 5.86 -4.37 4.59
CA ASP A 22 5.95 -3.81 5.94
C ASP A 22 4.97 -4.45 6.95
N GLY A 23 4.01 -5.25 6.48
CA GLY A 23 2.98 -5.84 7.33
C GLY A 23 1.92 -4.84 7.83
N ILE A 24 1.94 -3.59 7.35
CA ILE A 24 1.01 -2.55 7.77
C ILE A 24 -0.26 -2.64 6.92
N THR A 25 -1.41 -2.78 7.57
CA THR A 25 -2.72 -2.81 6.90
C THR A 25 -3.37 -1.42 6.84
N ASN A 26 -4.33 -1.26 5.95
CA ASN A 26 -5.15 -0.04 5.89
C ASN A 26 -5.91 0.21 7.20
N GLU A 27 -6.30 -0.84 7.91
CA GLU A 27 -6.93 -0.77 9.23
C GLU A 27 -5.98 -0.23 10.28
N ALA A 28 -4.72 -0.67 10.29
CA ALA A 28 -3.71 -0.15 11.20
C ALA A 28 -3.49 1.34 10.97
N ILE A 29 -3.36 1.77 9.70
CA ILE A 29 -3.24 3.19 9.33
C ILE A 29 -4.44 4.00 9.81
N LYS A 30 -5.66 3.48 9.61
CA LYS A 30 -6.89 4.13 10.10
C LYS A 30 -6.96 4.23 11.62
N ALA A 31 -6.46 3.21 12.34
CA ALA A 31 -6.47 3.17 13.79
C ALA A 31 -5.50 4.16 14.43
N CYS A 32 -4.43 4.57 13.72
CA CYS A 32 -3.47 5.55 14.22
C CYS A 32 -4.01 6.98 14.35
N GLY A 33 -5.21 7.27 13.83
CA GLY A 33 -5.85 8.57 13.93
C GLY A 33 -4.98 9.72 13.42
N GLU A 34 -5.09 10.89 14.05
CA GLU A 34 -4.39 12.10 13.64
C GLU A 34 -2.86 11.93 13.66
N THR A 35 -2.31 11.25 14.67
CA THR A 35 -0.87 10.98 14.76
C THR A 35 -0.39 10.21 13.53
N GLY A 36 -1.15 9.21 13.07
CA GLY A 36 -0.85 8.48 11.84
C GLY A 36 -0.84 9.37 10.61
N ILE A 37 -1.83 10.26 10.48
CA ILE A 37 -1.91 11.22 9.37
C ILE A 37 -0.69 12.15 9.36
N GLN A 38 -0.26 12.66 10.52
CA GLN A 38 0.92 13.52 10.63
C GLN A 38 2.20 12.80 10.19
N TRP A 39 2.38 11.54 10.58
CA TRP A 39 3.52 10.73 10.16
C TRP A 39 3.54 10.47 8.67
N ILE A 40 2.40 10.07 8.10
CA ILE A 40 2.26 9.84 6.66
C ILE A 40 2.58 11.11 5.88
N HIS A 41 2.05 12.26 6.32
CA HIS A 41 2.34 13.56 5.73
C HIS A 41 3.83 13.91 5.73
N ARG A 42 4.53 13.65 6.84
CA ARG A 42 5.98 13.88 6.93
C ARG A 42 6.76 13.03 5.93
N ILE A 43 6.44 11.74 5.82
CA ILE A 43 7.11 10.82 4.89
C ILE A 43 6.90 11.28 3.44
N PHE A 44 5.65 11.53 3.04
CA PHE A 44 5.35 11.98 1.69
C PHE A 44 5.95 13.36 1.38
N LYS A 45 5.98 14.28 2.35
CA LYS A 45 6.59 15.60 2.17
C LYS A 45 8.12 15.51 2.01
N SER A 46 8.79 14.68 2.80
CA SER A 46 10.23 14.41 2.66
C SER A 46 10.52 13.81 1.29
N ALA A 47 9.80 12.75 0.90
CA ALA A 47 9.99 12.12 -0.41
C ALA A 47 9.77 13.09 -1.60
N TRP A 48 8.78 13.97 -1.49
CA TRP A 48 8.51 14.98 -2.50
C TRP A 48 9.62 16.04 -2.58
N THR A 49 10.11 16.51 -1.43
CA THR A 49 11.10 17.59 -1.33
C THR A 49 12.48 17.10 -1.77
N GLU A 50 12.87 15.89 -1.34
CA GLU A 50 14.16 15.28 -1.62
C GLU A 50 14.22 14.62 -3.00
N ARG A 51 13.08 14.50 -3.68
CA ARG A 51 12.94 13.79 -4.98
C ARG A 51 13.37 12.32 -4.91
N GLU A 52 13.38 11.74 -3.71
CA GLU A 52 13.75 10.35 -3.46
C GLU A 52 12.62 9.65 -2.70
N VAL A 53 12.27 8.43 -3.12
CA VAL A 53 11.27 7.61 -2.42
C VAL A 53 11.96 6.54 -1.59
N PRO A 54 11.39 6.15 -0.44
CA PRO A 54 11.91 5.03 0.35
C PRO A 54 12.11 3.78 -0.54
N LYS A 55 13.27 3.12 -0.40
CA LYS A 55 13.57 1.90 -1.16
C LYS A 55 12.52 0.81 -0.98
N ASP A 56 11.85 0.78 0.17
CA ASP A 56 10.78 -0.19 0.45
C ASP A 56 9.53 0.04 -0.40
N TRP A 57 9.27 1.26 -0.86
CA TRP A 57 8.17 1.53 -1.81
C TRP A 57 8.43 0.93 -3.20
N GLN A 58 9.69 0.61 -3.50
CA GLN A 58 10.10 -0.02 -4.76
C GLN A 58 10.09 -1.56 -4.68
N LYS A 59 9.76 -2.13 -3.52
CA LYS A 59 9.70 -3.58 -3.30
C LYS A 59 8.25 -4.06 -3.35
N ALA A 60 8.02 -5.21 -3.99
CA ALA A 60 6.73 -5.88 -4.00
C ALA A 60 6.90 -7.39 -3.86
N ILE A 61 5.96 -8.04 -3.15
CA ILE A 61 5.87 -9.49 -3.07
C ILE A 61 4.88 -9.96 -4.12
N ILE A 62 5.36 -10.77 -5.08
CA ILE A 62 4.52 -11.35 -6.12
C ILE A 62 4.13 -12.77 -5.71
N ILE A 63 2.85 -12.97 -5.40
CA ILE A 63 2.29 -14.29 -5.09
C ILE A 63 1.39 -14.72 -6.26
N PRO A 64 1.80 -15.69 -7.10
CA PRO A 64 0.97 -16.14 -8.21
C PRO A 64 -0.25 -16.93 -7.71
N ILE A 65 -1.44 -16.39 -7.94
CA ILE A 65 -2.70 -17.04 -7.54
C ILE A 65 -3.29 -17.81 -8.73
N TRP A 66 -3.28 -19.15 -8.65
CA TRP A 66 -3.84 -20.00 -9.69
C TRP A 66 -5.38 -19.88 -9.73
N LYS A 67 -5.98 -19.69 -10.92
CA LYS A 67 -7.44 -19.56 -11.14
C LYS A 67 -8.20 -20.88 -10.93
N ARG A 68 -7.53 -21.95 -10.50
CA ARG A 68 -8.08 -23.30 -10.33
C ARG A 68 -8.70 -23.90 -11.60
N LYS A 69 -8.18 -23.49 -12.77
CA LYS A 69 -8.62 -23.98 -14.08
C LYS A 69 -7.45 -24.10 -15.04
N GLY A 70 -7.45 -25.15 -15.86
CA GLY A 70 -6.43 -25.40 -16.89
C GLY A 70 -5.08 -25.85 -16.33
N ASN A 71 -4.04 -25.78 -17.17
CA ASN A 71 -2.70 -26.24 -16.83
C ASN A 71 -1.92 -25.20 -16.02
N LYS A 72 -1.44 -25.60 -14.83
CA LYS A 72 -0.61 -24.77 -13.91
C LYS A 72 0.70 -24.26 -14.53
N ARG A 73 1.17 -24.79 -15.67
CA ARG A 73 2.37 -24.28 -16.35
C ARG A 73 2.09 -23.10 -17.29
N LYS A 74 0.82 -22.75 -17.56
CA LYS A 74 0.46 -21.64 -18.44
C LYS A 74 0.17 -20.37 -17.62
N CYS A 75 0.90 -19.28 -17.85
CA CYS A 75 0.75 -18.01 -17.13
C CYS A 75 -0.68 -17.45 -17.18
N SER A 76 -1.41 -17.64 -18.30
CA SER A 76 -2.81 -17.19 -18.44
C SER A 76 -3.78 -17.82 -17.42
N THR A 77 -3.40 -18.95 -16.81
CA THR A 77 -4.19 -19.63 -15.78
C THR A 77 -4.02 -19.05 -14.38
N TYR A 78 -3.18 -18.02 -14.22
CA TYR A 78 -3.01 -17.28 -12.96
C TYR A 78 -3.74 -15.94 -13.02
N ARG A 79 -4.10 -15.42 -11.85
CA ARG A 79 -4.58 -14.03 -11.70
C ARG A 79 -3.40 -13.11 -12.02
N GLY A 80 -3.61 -12.24 -12.99
CA GLY A 80 -2.77 -11.09 -13.29
C GLY A 80 -3.60 -9.84 -13.09
#